data_AF-A0A2E4Z1E8-F1
#
_entry.id   AF-A0A2E4Z1E8-F1
#
_cell.length_a   1.000
_cell.length_b   1.000
_cell.length_c   1.000
_cell.angle_alpha   90.00
_cell.angle_beta   90.00
_cell.angle_gamma   90.00
#
_symmetry.space_group_name_H-M   'P 1'
#
loop_
_entity.id
_entity.type
_entity.pdbx_description
1 polymer ?
#
loop_
_entity_poly.entity_id
_entity_poly.type
_entity_poly.pdbx_seq_one_letter_code
_entity_poly.pdbx_strand_id
1 'polypeptide(L)'
;MGAVNRSKPDQFQLRLPRGLRDELKRAAETAGRSLNSEIIARLEAPEHDGATLRDQIAMAALPSIILATSAGQHHPEGDGDLIDLMARDAYAMADAMMDARKGSS
;
A
#
# COMPACT_ATOMS: atom_id res chain seq x y z
N MET A 1 -24.27 -11.93 41.71
CA MET A 1 -24.02 -12.01 40.25
C MET A 1 -23.94 -10.58 39.71
N GLY A 2 -22.72 -10.07 39.53
CA GLY A 2 -22.50 -8.72 39.01
C GLY A 2 -22.79 -8.66 37.51
N ALA A 3 -23.55 -7.65 37.08
CA ALA A 3 -23.86 -7.44 35.67
C ALA A 3 -22.57 -7.14 34.89
N VAL A 4 -22.32 -7.94 33.84
CA VAL A 4 -21.23 -7.71 32.89
C VAL A 4 -21.49 -6.38 32.20
N ASN A 5 -20.69 -5.37 32.53
CA ASN A 5 -20.70 -4.09 31.84
C ASN A 5 -20.10 -4.32 30.44
N ARG A 6 -20.96 -4.46 29.43
CA ARG A 6 -20.55 -4.43 28.02
C ARG A 6 -20.05 -3.01 27.76
N SER A 7 -18.75 -2.77 27.91
CA SER A 7 -18.11 -1.52 27.54
C SER A 7 -18.53 -1.20 26.11
N LYS A 8 -19.28 -0.11 25.93
CA LYS A 8 -19.65 0.34 24.59
C LYS A 8 -18.37 0.71 23.85
N PRO A 9 -18.23 0.37 22.56
CA PRO A 9 -17.08 0.80 21.78
C PRO A 9 -17.01 2.33 21.73
N ASP A 10 -15.79 2.86 21.63
CA ASP A 10 -15.53 4.29 21.54
C ASP A 10 -16.24 4.89 20.31
N GLN A 11 -16.88 6.05 20.49
CA GLN A 11 -17.62 6.74 19.44
C GLN A 11 -16.92 8.05 19.09
N PHE A 12 -16.60 8.23 17.81
CA PHE A 12 -15.95 9.42 17.29
C PHE A 12 -16.89 10.20 16.37
N GLN A 13 -16.96 11.52 16.57
CA GLN A 13 -17.66 12.40 15.64
C GLN A 13 -16.74 12.80 14.49
N LEU A 14 -17.03 12.31 13.30
CA LEU A 14 -16.25 12.61 12.09
C LEU A 14 -16.86 13.80 11.33
N ARG A 15 -16.03 14.80 11.01
CA ARG A 15 -16.37 15.89 10.10
C ARG A 15 -15.89 15.55 8.70
N LEU A 16 -16.79 14.98 7.89
CA LEU A 16 -16.48 14.60 6.52
C LEU A 16 -16.68 15.80 5.57
N PRO A 17 -15.80 15.98 4.57
CA PRO A 17 -16.05 16.90 3.46
C PRO A 17 -17.36 16.59 2.74
N ARG A 18 -17.89 17.59 2.03
CA ARG A 18 -19.14 17.45 1.27
C ARG A 18 -19.02 16.29 0.27
N GLY A 19 -20.02 15.41 0.24
CA GLY A 19 -20.10 14.27 -0.69
C GLY A 19 -19.37 13.01 -0.24
N LEU A 20 -18.36 13.10 0.63
CA LEU A 20 -17.57 11.93 1.05
C LEU A 20 -18.40 10.91 1.83
N ARG A 21 -19.36 11.39 2.65
CA ARG A 21 -20.28 10.51 3.38
C ARG A 21 -21.15 9.68 2.45
N ASP A 22 -21.65 10.29 1.37
CA ASP A 22 -22.52 9.62 0.41
C ASP A 22 -21.75 8.59 -0.41
N GLU A 23 -20.50 8.91 -0.75
CA GLU A 23 -19.58 7.99 -1.39
C GLU A 23 -19.31 6.75 -0.52
N LEU A 24 -18.96 6.95 0.76
CA LEU A 24 -18.76 5.85 1.72
C LEU A 24 -20.02 5.01 1.88
N LYS A 25 -21.20 5.64 1.88
CA LYS A 25 -22.47 4.92 1.98
C LYS A 25 -22.72 4.02 0.78
N ARG A 26 -22.52 4.52 -0.44
CA ARG A 26 -22.64 3.70 -1.67
C ARG A 26 -21.65 2.54 -1.69
N ALA A 27 -20.41 2.78 -1.26
CA ALA A 27 -19.39 1.74 -1.17
C ALA A 27 -19.79 0.66 -0.16
N ALA A 28 -20.28 1.05 1.01
CA ALA A 28 -20.78 0.13 2.03
C ALA A 28 -21.95 -0.72 1.51
N GLU A 29 -22.91 -0.10 0.82
CA GLU A 29 -24.05 -0.80 0.20
C GLU A 29 -23.59 -1.82 -0.86
N THR A 30 -22.65 -1.43 -1.72
CA THR A 30 -22.06 -2.30 -2.75
C THR A 30 -21.31 -3.48 -2.14
N ALA A 31 -20.61 -3.25 -1.02
CA ALA A 31 -19.86 -4.27 -0.28
C ALA A 31 -20.74 -5.12 0.65
N GLY A 32 -22.04 -4.84 0.77
CA GLY A 32 -22.95 -5.53 1.71
C GLY A 32 -22.60 -5.29 3.19
N ARG A 33 -21.97 -4.15 3.50
CA ARG A 33 -21.49 -3.78 4.84
C ARG A 33 -22.31 -2.64 5.45
N SER A 34 -22.31 -2.55 6.77
CA SER A 34 -22.74 -1.30 7.43
C SER A 34 -21.74 -0.19 7.14
N LEU A 35 -22.18 1.08 7.18
CA LEU A 35 -21.26 2.21 6.99
C LEU A 35 -20.08 2.18 7.98
N ASN A 36 -20.32 1.80 9.24
CA ASN A 36 -19.25 1.67 10.24
C ASN A 36 -18.29 0.53 9.88
N SER A 37 -18.82 -0.60 9.43
CA SER A 37 -18.00 -1.74 8.97
C SER A 37 -17.16 -1.40 7.75
N GLU A 38 -17.66 -0.56 6.83
CA GLU A 38 -16.89 -0.08 5.68
C GLU A 38 -15.79 0.91 6.09
N ILE A 39 -16.07 1.83 7.02
CA ILE A 39 -15.04 2.72 7.58
C ILE A 39 -13.93 1.89 8.25
N ILE A 40 -14.30 0.94 9.09
CA ILE A 40 -13.34 0.03 9.73
C ILE A 40 -12.57 -0.76 8.68
N ALA A 41 -13.25 -1.36 7.70
CA ALA A 41 -12.59 -2.14 6.66
C ALA A 41 -11.60 -1.32 5.83
N ARG A 42 -11.82 -0.01 5.62
CA ARG A 42 -10.84 0.87 4.95
C ARG A 42 -9.69 1.29 5.86
N LEU A 43 -9.93 1.43 7.16
CA LEU A 43 -8.89 1.74 8.15
C LEU A 43 -8.01 0.52 8.46
N GLU A 44 -8.60 -0.68 8.42
CA GLU A 44 -7.92 -1.98 8.55
C GLU A 44 -7.39 -2.48 7.21
N ALA A 45 -7.88 -1.95 6.08
CA ALA A 45 -7.33 -2.27 4.79
C ALA A 45 -5.84 -1.95 4.85
N PRO A 46 -4.97 -2.87 4.42
CA PRO A 46 -3.54 -2.65 4.36
C PRO A 46 -3.17 -1.67 3.24
N GLU A 47 -4.00 -0.64 2.97
CA GLU A 47 -3.75 0.35 1.94
C GLU A 47 -2.36 0.96 2.08
N HIS A 48 -1.73 0.89 3.26
CA HIS A 48 -0.27 0.82 3.38
C HIS A 48 0.16 0.02 4.63
N ASP A 49 0.70 -1.19 4.48
CA ASP A 49 1.63 -1.82 5.45
C ASP A 49 2.97 -1.03 5.53
N GLY A 50 2.92 0.30 5.43
CA GLY A 50 4.07 1.17 5.17
C GLY A 50 4.60 1.10 3.73
N ALA A 51 4.22 0.08 2.95
CA ALA A 51 4.68 -0.09 1.58
C ALA A 51 4.08 0.98 0.65
N THR A 52 4.95 1.87 0.19
CA THR A 52 4.68 2.92 -0.79
C THR A 52 4.49 2.35 -2.20
N LEU A 53 3.97 3.16 -3.13
CA LEU A 53 3.95 2.80 -4.56
C LEU A 53 5.36 2.47 -5.09
N ARG A 54 6.38 3.16 -4.57
CA ARG A 54 7.78 2.89 -4.90
C ARG A 54 8.17 1.47 -4.49
N ASP A 55 7.79 1.04 -3.28
CA ASP A 55 8.06 -0.30 -2.78
C ASP A 55 7.35 -1.37 -3.62
N GLN A 56 6.11 -1.10 -4.06
CA GLN A 56 5.36 -2.01 -4.93
C GLN A 56 6.03 -2.21 -6.29
N ILE A 57 6.51 -1.12 -6.90
CA ILE A 57 7.22 -1.20 -8.18
C ILE A 57 8.56 -1.92 -8.02
N ALA A 58 9.31 -1.62 -6.95
CA ALA A 58 10.56 -2.29 -6.65
C ALA A 58 10.34 -3.80 -6.44
N MET A 59 9.32 -4.19 -5.68
CA MET A 59 8.95 -5.60 -5.49
C MET A 59 8.58 -6.29 -6.81
N ALA A 60 7.90 -5.59 -7.73
CA ALA A 60 7.57 -6.13 -9.04
C ALA A 60 8.79 -6.30 -9.96
N ALA A 61 9.81 -5.45 -9.82
CA ALA A 61 11.05 -5.52 -10.61
C ALA A 61 12.04 -6.58 -10.09
N LEU A 62 12.04 -6.86 -8.80
CA LEU A 62 13.05 -7.67 -8.13
C LEU A 62 13.25 -9.09 -8.72
N PRO A 63 12.20 -9.87 -9.06
CA PRO A 63 12.38 -11.20 -9.65
C PRO A 63 13.11 -11.17 -10.99
N SER A 64 12.83 -10.16 -11.83
CA SER A 64 13.51 -9.99 -13.11
C SER A 64 14.97 -9.62 -12.95
N ILE A 65 15.30 -8.78 -11.95
CA ILE A 65 16.68 -8.43 -11.62
C ILE A 65 17.43 -9.65 -11.11
N ILE A 66 16.84 -10.43 -10.19
CA ILE A 66 17.44 -11.69 -9.70
C ILE A 66 17.76 -12.64 -10.85
N LEU A 67 16.81 -12.83 -11.77
CA LEU A 67 16.99 -13.72 -12.91
C LEU A 67 18.09 -13.20 -13.86
N ALA A 68 18.07 -11.91 -14.18
CA ALA A 68 19.06 -11.30 -15.06
C ALA A 68 20.48 -11.35 -14.47
N THR A 69 20.63 -11.09 -13.17
CA THR A 69 21.91 -11.21 -12.46
C THR A 69 22.40 -12.66 -12.45
N SER A 70 21.52 -13.61 -12.15
CA SER A 70 21.85 -15.05 -12.14
C SER A 70 22.25 -15.56 -13.53
N ALA A 71 21.71 -14.98 -14.59
CA ALA A 71 22.04 -15.30 -15.98
C ALA A 71 23.29 -14.55 -16.52
N GLY A 72 23.96 -13.74 -15.68
CA GLY A 72 25.09 -12.91 -16.09
C GLY A 72 24.73 -11.83 -17.11
N GLN A 73 23.45 -11.44 -17.19
CA GLN A 73 22.95 -10.40 -18.09
C GLN A 73 22.83 -9.04 -17.41
N HIS A 74 22.91 -9.03 -16.08
CA HIS A 74 22.86 -7.85 -15.26
C HIS A 74 23.98 -7.95 -14.22
N HIS A 75 24.74 -6.89 -14.05
CA HIS A 75 25.88 -6.85 -13.13
C HIS A 75 25.67 -5.66 -12.21
N PRO A 76 25.12 -5.88 -11.01
CA PRO A 76 24.96 -4.82 -10.03
C PRO A 76 26.33 -4.21 -9.69
N GLU A 77 26.45 -2.89 -9.76
CA GLU A 77 27.70 -2.17 -9.50
C GLU A 77 27.60 -1.32 -8.22
N GLY A 78 28.71 -1.19 -7.50
CA GLY A 78 28.83 -0.34 -6.31
C GLY A 78 29.20 -1.11 -5.04
N ASP A 79 29.16 -0.40 -3.91
CA ASP A 79 29.56 -0.93 -2.61
C ASP A 79 28.39 -1.63 -1.89
N GLY A 80 28.58 -2.89 -1.48
CA GLY A 80 27.62 -3.66 -0.69
C GLY A 80 27.61 -5.15 -1.01
N ASP A 81 26.73 -5.89 -0.33
CA ASP A 81 26.36 -7.26 -0.72
C ASP A 81 25.62 -7.22 -2.07
N LEU A 82 25.81 -8.25 -2.90
CA LEU A 82 25.05 -8.48 -4.12
C LEU A 82 23.53 -8.33 -3.92
N ILE A 83 22.98 -8.82 -2.80
CA ILE A 83 21.55 -8.68 -2.48
C ILE A 83 21.17 -7.21 -2.29
N ASP A 84 21.99 -6.44 -1.57
CA ASP A 84 21.76 -5.00 -1.36
C ASP A 84 21.83 -4.24 -2.68
N LEU A 85 22.78 -4.58 -3.55
CA LEU A 85 22.94 -3.95 -4.86
C LEU A 85 21.72 -4.24 -5.76
N MET A 86 21.25 -5.48 -5.80
CA MET A 86 20.04 -5.85 -6.55
C MET A 86 18.78 -5.16 -6.02
N ALA A 87 18.67 -4.97 -4.70
CA ALA A 87 17.59 -4.20 -4.11
C ALA A 87 17.65 -2.72 -4.51
N ARG A 88 18.86 -2.12 -4.53
CA ARG A 88 19.05 -0.74 -5.01
C ARG A 88 18.65 -0.58 -6.46
N ASP A 89 19.01 -1.53 -7.32
CA ASP A 89 18.63 -1.50 -8.75
C ASP A 89 17.11 -1.57 -8.92
N ALA A 90 16.42 -2.40 -8.13
CA ALA A 90 14.96 -2.48 -8.13
C ALA A 90 14.32 -1.14 -7.75
N TYR A 91 14.87 -0.46 -6.75
CA TYR A 91 14.40 0.86 -6.33
C TYR A 91 14.73 1.96 -7.35
N ALA A 92 15.88 1.90 -8.02
CA ALA A 92 16.21 2.83 -9.11
C ALA A 92 15.23 2.69 -10.29
N MET A 93 14.86 1.45 -10.62
CA MET A 93 13.81 1.17 -11.61
C MET A 93 12.46 1.78 -11.20
N ALA A 94 12.09 1.65 -9.92
CA ALA A 94 10.87 2.21 -9.37
C ALA A 94 10.84 3.74 -9.46
N ASP A 95 11.94 4.40 -9.12
CA ASP A 95 12.07 5.85 -9.21
C ASP A 95 11.91 6.32 -10.67
N ALA A 96 12.56 5.65 -11.63
CA ALA A 96 12.42 5.95 -13.05
C ALA A 96 10.96 5.79 -13.56
N MET A 97 10.24 4.76 -13.11
CA MET A 97 8.83 4.56 -13.48
C MET A 97 7.92 5.64 -12.88
N MET A 98 8.17 6.05 -11.64
CA MET A 98 7.42 7.14 -11.00
C MET A 98 7.65 8.48 -11.70
N ASP A 99 8.87 8.76 -12.13
CA ASP A 99 9.19 9.99 -12.86
C ASP A 99 8.58 10.00 -14.28
N ALA A 100 8.61 8.87 -15.00
CA ALA A 100 7.92 8.74 -16.29
C ALA A 100 6.41 9.01 -16.18
N ARG A 101 5.77 8.59 -15.07
CA ARG A 101 4.35 8.88 -14.80
C ARG A 101 4.08 10.37 -14.63
N LYS A 102 4.95 11.10 -13.91
CA LYS A 102 4.80 12.54 -13.67
C LYS A 102 4.94 13.36 -14.95
N GLY A 103 5.78 12.94 -15.89
CA GLY A 103 5.95 13.59 -17.19
C GLY A 103 4.78 13.38 -18.17
N SER A 104 3.79 12.56 -17.81
CA SER A 104 2.64 12.20 -18.64
C SER A 104 1.32 12.85 -18.20
N SER A 105 1.36 13.85 -17.30
CA SER A 105 0.19 14.57 -16.75
C SER A 105 0.18 16.05 -17.13
#